data_AF-A0A0S8BFR1-F1
#
_entry.id   AF-A0A0S8BFR1-F1
#
_cell.length_a   1.000
_cell.length_b   1.000
_cell.length_c   1.000
_cell.angle_alpha   90.00
_cell.angle_beta   90.00
_cell.angle_gamma   90.00
#
_symmetry.space_group_name_H-M   'P 1'
#
loop_
_entity.id
_entity.type
_entity.pdbx_description
1 polymer ?
#
loop_
_entity_poly.entity_id
_entity_poly.type
_entity_poly.pdbx_seq_one_letter_code
_entity_poly.pdbx_strand_id
1 'polypeptide(L)'
;MYLRWSVALGGLLALSACVFVRAPTPDELALLDNPPVEIRQKQDQLAPLALRWVNQVETKLLDSGRRLSEQEIAIARTVDVQYPERVRVVVLSAFPLPENETLLAEARRYGLGSNAEGGRTMGYVIMLKERFAKKRWIMAHELVHVAQQEKMGREPFLRRLMTEYELMGYRRAPLELEANKRALDFM
;
A
#
# COMPACT_ATOMS: atom_id res chain seq x y z
N MET A 1 46.11 -53.39 -4.90
CA MET A 1 45.51 -53.38 -3.55
C MET A 1 44.53 -52.21 -3.50
N TYR A 2 43.27 -52.52 -3.22
CA TYR A 2 42.13 -51.62 -3.21
C TYR A 2 42.24 -50.54 -2.14
N LEU A 3 41.73 -49.32 -2.41
CA LEU A 3 40.70 -48.74 -1.55
C LEU A 3 39.94 -47.60 -2.25
N ARG A 4 38.66 -47.85 -2.53
CA ARG A 4 37.62 -46.84 -2.80
C ARG A 4 37.23 -46.23 -1.46
N TRP A 5 37.08 -44.91 -1.40
CA TRP A 5 36.19 -44.26 -0.43
C TRP A 5 35.35 -43.20 -1.16
N SER A 6 34.07 -43.53 -1.30
CA SER A 6 33.00 -42.59 -1.65
C SER A 6 32.73 -41.72 -0.42
N VAL A 7 32.64 -40.40 -0.58
CA VAL A 7 31.95 -39.54 0.40
C VAL A 7 31.07 -38.52 -0.32
N ALA A 8 29.77 -38.79 -0.17
CA ALA A 8 28.63 -37.88 -0.02
C ALA A 8 28.45 -36.69 -0.96
N LEU A 9 27.36 -36.79 -1.72
CA LEU A 9 26.44 -35.71 -2.10
C LEU A 9 26.41 -34.57 -1.07
N GLY A 10 27.07 -33.46 -1.37
CA GLY A 10 26.76 -32.17 -0.78
C GLY A 10 25.70 -31.49 -1.63
N GLY A 11 24.43 -31.86 -1.45
CA GLY A 11 23.31 -31.15 -2.05
C GLY A 11 23.29 -29.71 -1.51
N LEU A 12 23.74 -28.76 -2.32
CA LEU A 12 23.49 -27.34 -2.06
C LEU A 12 21.98 -27.14 -2.23
N LEU A 13 21.24 -27.24 -1.13
CA LEU A 13 19.91 -26.65 -1.02
C LEU A 13 20.10 -25.16 -1.24
N ALA A 14 19.90 -24.70 -2.47
CA ALA A 14 19.67 -23.31 -2.77
C ALA A 14 18.36 -22.93 -2.04
N LEU A 15 18.51 -22.50 -0.79
CA LEU A 15 17.46 -21.81 -0.05
C LEU A 15 17.14 -20.57 -0.87
N SER A 16 16.10 -20.68 -1.69
CA SER A 16 15.45 -19.57 -2.33
C SER A 16 15.20 -18.54 -1.24
N ALA A 17 15.91 -17.41 -1.31
CA ALA A 17 15.81 -16.35 -0.32
C ALA A 17 14.42 -15.72 -0.43
N CYS A 18 13.43 -16.36 0.20
CA CYS A 18 12.28 -15.65 0.73
C CYS A 18 12.86 -14.64 1.72
N VAL A 19 13.13 -13.43 1.24
CA VAL A 19 13.60 -12.32 2.07
C VAL A 19 12.52 -12.09 3.11
N PHE A 20 12.73 -12.64 4.32
CA PHE A 20 11.86 -12.41 5.46
C PHE A 20 11.85 -10.91 5.71
N VAL A 21 10.71 -10.27 5.43
CA VAL A 21 10.52 -8.86 5.77
C VAL A 21 10.45 -8.78 7.29
N ARG A 22 11.51 -8.27 7.93
CA ARG A 22 11.54 -8.11 9.39
C ARG A 22 10.47 -7.11 9.81
N ALA A 23 9.64 -7.47 10.78
CA ALA A 23 8.70 -6.55 11.39
C ALA A 23 9.42 -5.31 11.98
N PRO A 24 8.74 -4.15 12.10
CA PRO A 24 9.24 -3.03 12.87
C PRO A 24 9.50 -3.40 14.34
N THR A 25 10.56 -2.87 14.95
CA THR A 25 10.84 -3.04 16.38
C THR A 25 9.91 -2.17 17.23
N PRO A 26 9.76 -2.47 18.53
CA PRO A 26 9.05 -1.59 19.45
C PRO A 26 9.57 -0.14 19.41
N ASP A 27 10.89 0.05 19.32
CA ASP A 27 11.50 1.39 19.22
C ASP A 27 11.13 2.10 17.92
N GLU A 28 11.14 1.40 16.77
CA GLU A 28 10.71 1.96 15.48
C GLU A 28 9.21 2.34 15.53
N LEU A 29 8.38 1.53 16.18
CA LEU A 29 6.94 1.80 16.35
C LEU A 29 6.69 2.99 17.27
N ALA A 30 7.47 3.15 18.33
CA ALA A 30 7.34 4.28 19.27
C ALA A 30 7.61 5.64 18.58
N LEU A 31 8.46 5.65 17.55
CA LEU A 31 8.72 6.85 16.74
C LEU A 31 7.52 7.28 15.87
N LEU A 32 6.54 6.40 15.63
CA LEU A 32 5.39 6.75 14.79
C LEU A 32 4.47 7.78 15.45
N ASP A 33 4.38 7.75 16.77
CA ASP A 33 3.55 8.68 17.54
C ASP A 33 4.26 10.02 17.77
N ASN A 34 5.60 10.02 17.72
CA ASN A 34 6.45 11.21 17.85
C ASN A 34 7.59 11.20 16.81
N PRO A 35 7.29 11.40 15.51
CA PRO A 35 8.29 11.28 14.45
C PRO A 35 9.37 12.36 14.59
N PRO A 36 10.63 12.10 14.18
CA PRO A 36 11.71 13.09 14.11
C PRO A 36 11.29 14.43 13.49
N VAL A 37 11.93 15.52 13.91
CA VAL A 37 11.54 16.89 13.52
C VAL A 37 11.60 17.10 12.01
N GLU A 38 12.54 16.47 11.34
CA GLU A 38 12.72 16.51 9.88
C GLU A 38 11.51 15.87 9.17
N ILE A 39 10.99 14.76 9.71
CA ILE A 39 9.79 14.10 9.18
C ILE A 39 8.56 14.97 9.42
N ARG A 40 8.42 15.58 10.61
CA ARG A 40 7.30 16.50 10.90
C ARG A 40 7.30 17.71 9.97
N GLN A 41 8.46 18.33 9.76
CA GLN A 41 8.61 19.45 8.83
C GLN A 41 8.23 19.04 7.39
N LYS A 42 8.66 17.86 6.94
CA LYS A 42 8.26 17.32 5.65
C LYS A 42 6.76 17.08 5.56
N GLN A 43 6.14 16.52 6.61
CA GLN A 43 4.68 16.33 6.67
C GLN A 43 3.92 17.66 6.58
N ASP A 44 4.36 18.68 7.31
CA ASP A 44 3.71 19.99 7.31
C ASP A 44 3.75 20.66 5.93
N GLN A 45 4.83 20.42 5.17
CA GLN A 45 4.95 20.90 3.80
C GLN A 45 4.11 20.08 2.82
N LEU A 46 4.12 18.74 2.93
CA LEU A 46 3.60 17.85 1.88
C LEU A 46 2.20 17.32 2.13
N ALA A 47 1.77 17.12 3.37
CA ALA A 47 0.46 16.54 3.66
C ALA A 47 -0.70 17.40 3.12
N PRO A 48 -0.68 18.74 3.20
CA PRO A 48 -1.72 19.57 2.59
C PRO A 48 -1.73 19.48 1.05
N LEU A 49 -0.56 19.33 0.42
CA LEU A 49 -0.45 19.15 -1.03
C LEU A 49 -1.00 17.78 -1.45
N ALA A 50 -0.61 16.73 -0.72
CA ALA A 50 -1.06 15.37 -0.94
C ALA A 50 -2.58 15.27 -0.76
N LEU A 51 -3.14 15.82 0.31
CA LEU A 51 -4.58 15.82 0.56
C LEU A 51 -5.35 16.48 -0.58
N ARG A 52 -4.92 17.67 -1.03
CA ARG A 52 -5.56 18.35 -2.16
C ARG A 52 -5.50 17.51 -3.43
N TRP A 53 -4.35 16.90 -3.72
CA TRP A 53 -4.18 16.06 -4.89
C TRP A 53 -5.05 14.80 -4.83
N VAL A 54 -5.08 14.08 -3.71
CA VAL A 54 -5.95 12.90 -3.52
C VAL A 54 -7.42 13.29 -3.70
N ASN A 55 -7.86 14.40 -3.11
CA ASN A 55 -9.25 14.89 -3.27
C ASN A 55 -9.56 15.21 -4.73
N GLN A 56 -8.64 15.88 -5.45
CA GLN A 56 -8.82 16.20 -6.87
C GLN A 56 -8.91 14.94 -7.73
N VAL A 57 -8.06 13.93 -7.49
CA VAL A 57 -8.11 12.66 -8.22
C VAL A 57 -9.40 11.92 -7.93
N GLU A 58 -9.83 11.86 -6.67
CA GLU A 58 -11.09 11.24 -6.28
C GLU A 58 -12.27 11.92 -7.00
N THR A 59 -12.39 13.25 -6.92
CA THR A 59 -13.46 14.00 -7.59
C THR A 59 -13.47 13.76 -9.10
N LYS A 60 -12.30 13.75 -9.75
CA LYS A 60 -12.20 13.53 -11.21
C LYS A 60 -12.64 12.13 -11.63
N LEU A 61 -12.45 11.12 -10.78
CA LEU A 61 -12.64 9.71 -11.14
C LEU A 61 -13.93 9.10 -10.60
N LEU A 62 -14.57 9.71 -9.60
CA LEU A 62 -15.74 9.18 -8.91
C LEU A 62 -16.86 8.78 -9.88
N ASP A 63 -17.18 9.66 -10.84
CA ASP A 63 -18.27 9.47 -11.80
C ASP A 63 -17.96 8.42 -12.87
N SER A 64 -16.68 8.18 -13.15
CA SER A 64 -16.23 7.20 -14.14
C SER A 64 -16.08 5.78 -13.58
N GLY A 65 -16.03 5.64 -12.24
CA GLY A 65 -15.80 4.37 -11.60
C GLY A 65 -17.06 3.53 -11.48
N ARG A 66 -16.91 2.20 -11.62
CA ARG A 66 -18.01 1.27 -11.33
C ARG A 66 -18.19 1.13 -9.82
N ARG A 67 -19.41 0.80 -9.39
CA ARG A 67 -19.65 0.36 -8.00
C ARG A 67 -18.93 -0.95 -7.73
N LEU A 68 -18.70 -1.24 -6.45
CA LEU A 68 -18.30 -2.58 -6.01
C LEU A 68 -19.38 -3.60 -6.39
N SER A 69 -18.95 -4.77 -6.84
CA SER A 69 -19.82 -5.94 -6.99
C SER A 69 -20.21 -6.51 -5.63
N GLU A 70 -21.20 -7.40 -5.58
CA GLU A 70 -21.62 -8.06 -4.33
C GLU A 70 -20.47 -8.79 -3.62
N GLN A 71 -19.59 -9.44 -4.39
CA GLN A 71 -18.41 -10.10 -3.85
C GLN A 71 -17.41 -9.11 -3.26
N GLU A 72 -17.21 -7.96 -3.90
CA GLU A 72 -16.29 -6.93 -3.41
C GLU A 72 -16.88 -6.17 -2.21
N ILE A 73 -18.20 -6.01 -2.14
CA ILE A 73 -18.89 -5.50 -0.93
C ILE A 73 -18.68 -6.46 0.24
N ALA A 74 -18.76 -7.78 0.00
CA ALA A 74 -18.46 -8.76 1.05
C ALA A 74 -17.01 -8.62 1.55
N ILE A 75 -16.04 -8.49 0.64
CA ILE A 75 -14.63 -8.22 1.00
C ILE A 75 -14.54 -6.92 1.81
N ALA A 76 -15.13 -5.83 1.33
CA ALA A 76 -15.10 -4.51 1.97
C ALA A 76 -15.60 -4.57 3.42
N ARG A 77 -16.70 -5.30 3.66
CA ARG A 77 -17.23 -5.52 5.01
C ARG A 77 -16.30 -6.37 5.87
N THR A 78 -15.73 -7.44 5.32
CA THR A 78 -14.71 -8.25 6.04
C THR A 78 -13.48 -7.43 6.41
N VAL A 79 -13.15 -6.43 5.59
CA VAL A 79 -12.04 -5.50 5.86
C VAL A 79 -12.44 -4.21 6.59
N ASP A 80 -13.63 -4.18 7.21
CA ASP A 80 -14.17 -3.09 8.03
C ASP A 80 -14.38 -1.74 7.31
N VAL A 81 -14.57 -1.75 5.98
CA VAL A 81 -15.05 -0.56 5.27
C VAL A 81 -16.46 -0.22 5.75
N GLN A 82 -16.63 0.98 6.28
CA GLN A 82 -17.88 1.49 6.85
C GLN A 82 -18.89 1.83 5.75
N TYR A 83 -18.43 2.43 4.65
CA TYR A 83 -19.30 2.92 3.57
C TYR A 83 -18.95 2.30 2.20
N PRO A 84 -19.10 0.97 2.02
CA PRO A 84 -18.72 0.28 0.79
C PRO A 84 -19.50 0.78 -0.44
N GLU A 85 -20.70 1.32 -0.28
CA GLU A 85 -21.52 1.89 -1.34
C GLU A 85 -20.95 3.19 -1.92
N ARG A 86 -20.05 3.87 -1.20
CA ARG A 86 -19.34 5.06 -1.67
C ARG A 86 -18.13 4.70 -2.55
N VAL A 87 -17.61 3.48 -2.41
CA VAL A 87 -16.42 3.04 -3.13
C VAL A 87 -16.69 2.93 -4.63
N ARG A 88 -15.73 3.38 -5.45
CA ARG A 88 -15.74 3.30 -6.90
C ARG A 88 -14.44 2.70 -7.40
N VAL A 89 -14.52 1.81 -8.38
CA VAL A 89 -13.36 1.13 -8.96
C VAL A 89 -13.15 1.63 -10.39
N VAL A 90 -11.92 2.04 -10.70
CA VAL A 90 -11.51 2.46 -12.04
C VAL A 90 -10.33 1.61 -12.50
N VAL A 91 -10.41 1.05 -13.71
CA VAL A 91 -9.29 0.33 -14.31
C VAL A 91 -8.55 1.27 -15.26
N LEU A 92 -7.26 1.46 -15.03
CA LEU A 92 -6.43 2.40 -15.78
C LEU A 92 -5.11 1.74 -16.23
N SER A 93 -4.65 2.09 -17.43
CA SER A 93 -3.31 1.71 -17.91
C SER A 93 -2.21 2.51 -17.20
N ALA A 94 -2.44 3.80 -16.94
CA ALA A 94 -1.56 4.72 -16.23
C ALA A 94 -2.31 5.38 -15.06
N PHE A 95 -1.68 5.48 -13.89
CA PHE A 95 -2.29 6.19 -12.76
C PHE A 95 -1.85 7.66 -12.79
N PRO A 96 -2.72 8.60 -12.38
CA PRO A 96 -2.33 10.00 -12.27
C PRO A 96 -1.18 10.15 -11.27
N LEU A 97 -0.30 11.10 -11.52
CA LEU A 97 0.76 11.52 -10.60
C LEU A 97 0.53 12.99 -10.23
N PRO A 98 1.04 13.46 -9.08
CA PRO A 98 0.90 14.86 -8.70
C PRO A 98 1.69 15.77 -9.65
N GLU A 99 1.15 16.95 -9.94
CA GLU A 99 1.78 17.96 -10.80
C GLU A 99 2.82 18.79 -10.03
N ASN A 100 2.63 18.98 -8.72
CA ASN A 100 3.61 19.68 -7.88
C ASN A 100 4.92 18.89 -7.81
N GLU A 101 6.03 19.50 -8.22
CA GLU A 101 7.32 18.82 -8.40
C GLU A 101 7.87 18.20 -7.12
N THR A 102 7.76 18.88 -5.97
CA THR A 102 8.23 18.36 -4.68
C THR A 102 7.42 17.14 -4.26
N LEU A 103 6.09 17.21 -4.38
CA LEU A 103 5.23 16.07 -4.08
C LEU A 103 5.45 14.91 -5.06
N LEU A 104 5.72 15.20 -6.33
CA LEU A 104 6.03 14.20 -7.35
C LEU A 104 7.33 13.46 -7.06
N ALA A 105 8.37 14.16 -6.63
CA ALA A 105 9.64 13.55 -6.26
C ALA A 105 9.45 12.54 -5.12
N GLU A 106 8.70 12.92 -4.08
CA GLU A 106 8.42 12.03 -2.95
C GLU A 106 7.48 10.87 -3.33
N ALA A 107 6.43 11.13 -4.10
CA ALA A 107 5.54 10.10 -4.63
C ALA A 107 6.33 9.01 -5.39
N ARG A 108 7.27 9.42 -6.24
CA ARG A 108 8.14 8.48 -6.97
C ARG A 108 9.07 7.70 -6.04
N ARG A 109 9.64 8.35 -5.01
CA ARG A 109 10.47 7.67 -4.00
C ARG A 109 9.68 6.62 -3.22
N TYR A 110 8.39 6.87 -3.01
CA TYR A 110 7.45 5.91 -2.43
C TYR A 110 6.95 4.83 -3.40
N GLY A 111 7.38 4.87 -4.67
CA GLY A 111 7.08 3.84 -5.67
C GLY A 111 5.86 4.12 -6.55
N LEU A 112 5.22 5.28 -6.43
CA LEU A 112 4.09 5.66 -7.29
C LEU A 112 4.58 5.81 -8.74
N GLY A 113 3.81 5.24 -9.67
CA GLY A 113 4.16 5.20 -11.09
C GLY A 113 5.16 4.11 -11.48
N SER A 114 5.63 3.29 -10.52
CA SER A 114 6.52 2.17 -10.82
C SER A 114 5.79 1.02 -11.51
N ASN A 115 6.55 0.15 -12.18
CA ASN A 115 6.03 -1.08 -12.76
C ASN A 115 5.54 -2.10 -11.73
N ALA A 116 5.80 -1.89 -10.43
CA ALA A 116 5.29 -2.74 -9.36
C ALA A 116 3.92 -2.29 -8.85
N GLU A 117 3.52 -1.03 -9.10
CA GLU A 117 2.25 -0.48 -8.64
C GLU A 117 1.07 -1.18 -9.31
N GLY A 118 0.24 -1.83 -8.50
CA GLY A 118 -0.87 -2.65 -8.97
C GLY A 118 -2.26 -2.08 -8.71
N GLY A 119 -2.43 -1.49 -7.54
CA GLY A 119 -3.59 -0.72 -7.14
C GLY A 119 -3.17 0.59 -6.47
N ARG A 120 -4.14 1.50 -6.30
CA ARG A 120 -3.99 2.69 -5.47
C ARG A 120 -5.35 3.20 -5.00
N THR A 121 -5.50 3.39 -3.70
CA THR A 121 -6.65 4.05 -3.09
C THR A 121 -6.50 5.57 -3.02
N MET A 122 -7.52 6.28 -3.51
CA MET A 122 -7.66 7.74 -3.50
C MET A 122 -8.99 8.13 -2.86
N GLY A 123 -9.06 8.15 -1.53
CA GLY A 123 -10.33 8.26 -0.82
C GLY A 123 -11.20 7.02 -1.10
N TYR A 124 -12.40 7.23 -1.63
CA TYR A 124 -13.32 6.18 -2.05
C TYR A 124 -13.08 5.67 -3.48
N VAL A 125 -12.12 6.23 -4.23
CA VAL A 125 -11.75 5.70 -5.55
C VAL A 125 -10.61 4.71 -5.41
N ILE A 126 -10.81 3.47 -5.87
CA ILE A 126 -9.77 2.47 -6.03
C ILE A 126 -9.39 2.40 -7.52
N MET A 127 -8.13 2.65 -7.83
CA MET A 127 -7.58 2.48 -9.17
C MET A 127 -6.85 1.14 -9.27
N LEU A 128 -7.10 0.38 -10.33
CA LEU A 128 -6.43 -0.90 -10.58
C LEU A 128 -5.79 -0.91 -11.95
N LYS A 129 -4.59 -1.48 -12.06
CA LYS A 129 -4.03 -1.85 -13.37
C LYS A 129 -4.81 -3.02 -13.94
N GLU A 130 -4.95 -3.06 -15.26
CA GLU A 130 -5.72 -4.10 -15.96
C GLU A 130 -5.28 -5.53 -15.59
N ARG A 131 -3.97 -5.79 -15.52
CA ARG A 131 -3.41 -7.10 -15.12
C ARG A 131 -3.82 -7.56 -13.72
N PHE A 132 -4.29 -6.63 -12.88
CA PHE A 132 -4.66 -6.86 -11.49
C PHE A 132 -6.15 -6.67 -11.21
N ALA A 133 -6.94 -6.18 -12.18
CA ALA A 133 -8.34 -5.82 -12.00
C ALA A 133 -9.25 -6.99 -11.54
N LYS A 134 -8.80 -8.24 -11.74
CA LYS A 134 -9.51 -9.46 -11.32
C LYS A 134 -8.88 -10.16 -10.10
N LYS A 135 -7.84 -9.57 -9.49
CA LYS A 135 -7.13 -10.16 -8.34
C LYS A 135 -7.78 -9.70 -7.04
N ARG A 136 -8.46 -10.62 -6.36
CA ARG A 136 -9.21 -10.34 -5.12
C ARG A 136 -8.31 -9.81 -4.00
N TRP A 137 -7.10 -10.34 -3.86
CA TRP A 137 -6.14 -9.86 -2.85
C TRP A 137 -5.73 -8.39 -3.04
N ILE A 138 -5.57 -7.91 -4.28
CA ILE A 138 -5.29 -6.47 -4.51
C ILE A 138 -6.51 -5.64 -4.14
N MET A 139 -7.71 -6.06 -4.54
CA MET A 139 -8.93 -5.36 -4.14
C MET A 139 -9.06 -5.28 -2.61
N ALA A 140 -8.80 -6.39 -1.91
CA ALA A 140 -8.82 -6.43 -0.44
C ALA A 140 -7.78 -5.48 0.17
N HIS A 141 -6.55 -5.46 -0.36
CA HIS A 141 -5.49 -4.55 0.06
C HIS A 141 -5.93 -3.08 -0.07
N GLU A 142 -6.43 -2.68 -1.25
CA GLU A 142 -6.89 -1.31 -1.47
C GLU A 142 -8.09 -0.93 -0.60
N LEU A 143 -9.00 -1.87 -0.34
CA LEU A 143 -10.14 -1.66 0.58
C LEU A 143 -9.69 -1.49 2.04
N VAL A 144 -8.58 -2.12 2.47
CA VAL A 144 -8.01 -1.84 3.80
C VAL A 144 -7.56 -0.40 3.89
N HIS A 145 -6.97 0.17 2.84
CA HIS A 145 -6.63 1.60 2.83
C HIS A 145 -7.87 2.52 2.86
N VAL A 146 -9.01 2.08 2.31
CA VAL A 146 -10.29 2.80 2.49
C VAL A 146 -10.68 2.78 3.96
N ALA A 147 -10.72 1.60 4.59
CA ALA A 147 -11.08 1.46 6.01
C ALA A 147 -10.14 2.24 6.95
N GLN A 148 -8.83 2.23 6.67
CA GLN A 148 -7.83 3.01 7.41
C GLN A 148 -8.11 4.53 7.30
N GLN A 149 -8.44 5.02 6.11
CA GLN A 149 -8.81 6.43 5.89
C GLN A 149 -10.12 6.82 6.57
N GLU A 150 -11.12 5.93 6.59
CA GLU A 150 -12.38 6.15 7.32
C GLU A 150 -12.14 6.24 8.83
N LYS A 151 -11.31 5.34 9.37
CA LYS A 151 -11.00 5.28 10.80
C LYS A 151 -10.15 6.45 11.29
N MET A 152 -9.13 6.85 10.53
CA MET A 152 -8.15 7.85 10.94
C MET A 152 -8.48 9.27 10.46
N GLY A 153 -9.28 9.39 9.41
CA GLY A 153 -9.33 10.58 8.57
C GLY A 153 -8.18 10.62 7.55
N ARG A 154 -8.41 11.28 6.42
CA ARG A 154 -7.50 11.25 5.25
C ARG A 154 -6.16 11.94 5.49
N GLU A 155 -6.16 13.14 6.09
CA GLU A 155 -4.90 13.84 6.37
C GLU A 155 -4.06 13.12 7.43
N PRO A 156 -4.63 12.68 8.58
CA PRO A 156 -3.90 11.84 9.53
C PRO A 156 -3.35 10.55 8.92
N PHE A 157 -4.13 9.88 8.05
CA PHE A 157 -3.66 8.71 7.30
C PHE A 157 -2.45 9.05 6.41
N LEU A 158 -2.51 10.12 5.61
CA LEU A 158 -1.41 10.54 4.74
C LEU A 158 -0.15 10.88 5.54
N ARG A 159 -0.30 11.58 6.67
CA ARG A 159 0.82 11.90 7.58
C ARG A 159 1.44 10.62 8.13
N ARG A 160 0.61 9.67 8.61
CA ARG A 160 1.08 8.37 9.11
C ARG A 160 1.83 7.59 8.04
N LEU A 161 1.28 7.51 6.82
CA LEU A 161 1.91 6.84 5.68
C LEU A 161 3.28 7.43 5.36
N MET A 162 3.39 8.77 5.34
CA MET A 162 4.68 9.45 5.17
C MET A 162 5.67 9.06 6.26
N THR A 163 5.28 9.11 7.54
CA THR A 163 6.17 8.72 8.64
C THR A 163 6.67 7.28 8.48
N GLU A 164 5.77 6.34 8.20
CA GLU A 164 6.13 4.93 8.07
C GLU A 164 7.07 4.72 6.89
N TYR A 165 6.82 5.36 5.75
CA TYR A 165 7.72 5.24 4.60
C TYR A 165 9.10 5.85 4.86
N GLU A 166 9.17 6.96 5.58
CA GLU A 166 10.45 7.58 5.93
C GLU A 166 11.27 6.74 6.92
N LEU A 167 10.62 6.16 7.93
CA LEU A 167 11.34 5.45 9.00
C LEU A 167 11.72 4.01 8.64
N MET A 168 10.89 3.31 7.88
CA MET A 168 11.07 1.87 7.65
C MET A 168 10.84 1.40 6.22
N GLY A 169 10.43 2.30 5.33
CA GLY A 169 10.15 2.01 3.93
C GLY A 169 8.87 1.20 3.71
N TYR A 170 8.43 1.16 2.45
CA TYR A 170 7.16 0.55 2.01
C TYR A 170 6.90 -0.83 2.62
N ARG A 171 7.84 -1.77 2.46
CA ARG A 171 7.61 -3.19 2.80
C ARG A 171 7.40 -3.44 4.30
N ARG A 172 7.90 -2.55 5.16
CA ARG A 172 7.84 -2.69 6.62
C ARG A 172 6.81 -1.77 7.26
N ALA A 173 6.20 -0.86 6.50
CA ALA A 173 5.23 0.11 7.00
C ALA A 173 4.02 -0.60 7.63
N PRO A 174 3.66 -0.34 8.89
CA PRO A 174 2.51 -0.94 9.55
C PRO A 174 1.21 -0.87 8.76
N LEU A 175 0.91 0.25 8.09
CA LEU A 175 -0.28 0.38 7.24
C LEU A 175 -0.27 -0.63 6.08
N GLU A 176 0.88 -0.83 5.45
CA GLU A 176 1.08 -1.81 4.37
C GLU A 176 1.09 -3.25 4.90
N LEU A 177 1.68 -3.49 6.06
CA LEU A 177 1.69 -4.81 6.70
C LEU A 177 0.27 -5.25 7.10
N GLU A 178 -0.54 -4.33 7.60
CA GLU A 178 -1.96 -4.57 7.86
C GLU A 178 -2.71 -4.90 6.56
N ALA A 179 -2.58 -4.04 5.53
CA ALA A 179 -3.23 -4.24 4.24
C ALA A 179 -2.85 -5.58 3.61
N ASN A 180 -1.56 -5.92 3.61
CA ASN A 180 -1.06 -7.20 3.12
C ASN A 180 -1.61 -8.38 3.94
N LYS A 181 -1.54 -8.31 5.28
CA LYS A 181 -2.02 -9.40 6.14
C LYS A 181 -3.49 -9.71 5.89
N ARG A 182 -4.34 -8.68 5.81
CA ARG A 182 -5.78 -8.85 5.59
C ARG A 182 -6.11 -9.26 4.15
N ALA A 183 -5.26 -8.92 3.20
CA ALA A 183 -5.39 -9.37 1.81
C ALA A 183 -5.06 -10.87 1.61
N LEU A 184 -4.28 -11.48 2.52
CA LEU A 184 -3.89 -12.91 2.41
C LEU A 184 -5.10 -13.84 2.38
N ASP A 185 -6.18 -13.49 3.06
CA ASP A 185 -7.43 -14.27 3.10
C ASP A 185 -8.14 -14.34 1.73
N PHE A 186 -7.66 -13.56 0.75
CA PHE A 186 -8.25 -13.42 -0.59
C PHE A 186 -7.27 -13.74 -1.73
N MET A 187 -6.15 -14.39 -1.44
CA MET A 187 -5.19 -14.88 -2.46
C MET A 187 -5.72 -16.05 -3.28
#